data_AF-A2A2R0-F1
#
_entry.id   AF-A2A2R0-F1
#
_cell.length_a   1.000
_cell.length_b   1.000
_cell.length_c   1.000
_cell.angle_alpha   90.00
_cell.angle_beta   90.00
_cell.angle_gamma   90.00
#
_symmetry.space_group_name_H-M   'P 1'
#
loop_
_entity.id
_entity.type
_entity.pdbx_description
1 polymer ?
#
loop_
_entity_poly.entity_id
_entity_poly.type
_entity_poly.pdbx_seq_one_letter_code
_entity_poly.pdbx_strand_id
1 'polypeptide(L)'
;MAGPWTFTLLCGLLAATLIQATLSPTAVLILGPKVIKEKLTQELKDHNATSILQQLPLLSAMREKPAGGIPVLGSLVNTVLKHIIWLKVITANILQLQVKPSANDQELLVKIPLDMVAGFNTPLVKTIVEFHMTTEAQATIRMDTSA
;
A
#
# COMPACT_ATOMS: atom_id res chain seq x y z
N MET A 1 -48.39 47.41 -1.94
CA MET A 1 -49.04 46.11 -2.19
C MET A 1 -48.45 45.54 -3.47
N ALA A 2 -47.62 44.50 -3.38
CA ALA A 2 -47.05 43.85 -4.56
C ALA A 2 -48.18 43.10 -5.28
N GLY A 3 -48.49 43.49 -6.52
CA GLY A 3 -49.59 42.91 -7.28
C GLY A 3 -49.35 41.43 -7.64
N PRO A 4 -50.40 40.63 -7.87
CA PRO A 4 -50.30 39.19 -8.19
C PRO A 4 -49.32 38.86 -9.33
N TRP A 5 -49.16 39.81 -10.26
CA TRP A 5 -48.25 39.76 -11.40
C TRP A 5 -46.77 39.67 -11.05
N THR A 6 -46.36 40.28 -9.94
CA THR A 6 -44.95 40.27 -9.50
C THR A 6 -44.56 38.90 -8.97
N PHE A 7 -45.47 38.19 -8.30
CA PHE A 7 -45.26 36.82 -7.85
C PHE A 7 -45.17 35.82 -9.00
N THR A 8 -45.99 35.99 -10.04
CA THR A 8 -45.92 35.12 -11.23
C THR A 8 -44.64 35.34 -12.03
N LEU A 9 -44.18 36.59 -12.15
CA LEU A 9 -42.90 36.89 -12.79
C LEU A 9 -41.71 36.34 -12.00
N LEU A 10 -41.75 36.46 -10.68
CA LEU A 10 -40.70 35.92 -9.81
C LEU A 10 -40.65 34.39 -9.88
N CYS A 11 -41.82 33.72 -9.87
CA CYS A 11 -41.89 32.26 -10.03
C CYS A 11 -41.44 31.82 -11.43
N GLY A 12 -41.81 32.56 -12.47
CA GLY A 12 -41.37 32.29 -13.85
C GLY A 12 -39.84 32.43 -14.01
N LEU A 13 -39.24 33.47 -13.43
CA LEU A 13 -37.80 33.67 -13.43
C LEU A 13 -37.07 32.60 -12.62
N LEU A 14 -37.56 32.27 -11.42
CA LEU A 14 -36.98 31.19 -10.59
C LEU A 14 -37.04 29.84 -11.31
N ALA A 15 -38.18 29.49 -11.90
CA ALA A 15 -38.33 28.26 -12.67
C ALA A 15 -37.39 28.22 -13.88
N ALA A 16 -37.23 29.33 -14.62
CA ALA A 16 -36.30 29.43 -15.73
C ALA A 16 -34.83 29.23 -15.29
N THR A 17 -34.43 29.79 -14.14
CA THR A 17 -33.09 29.59 -13.59
C THR A 17 -32.83 28.16 -13.10
N LEU A 18 -33.87 27.47 -12.61
CA LEU A 18 -33.79 26.07 -12.19
C LEU A 18 -33.66 25.10 -13.36
N ILE A 19 -34.31 25.38 -14.51
CA ILE A 19 -34.21 24.55 -15.72
C ILE A 19 -32.81 24.65 -16.35
N GLN A 20 -32.13 25.80 -16.18
CA GLN A 20 -30.78 26.04 -16.69
C GLN A 20 -29.68 25.68 -15.69
N ALA A 21 -30.02 25.45 -14.43
CA ALA A 21 -29.14 24.82 -13.46
C ALA A 21 -29.09 23.31 -13.73
N THR A 22 -28.35 22.92 -14.77
CA THR A 22 -27.85 21.56 -14.88
C THR A 22 -27.03 21.26 -13.63
N LEU A 23 -27.65 20.59 -12.66
CA LEU A 23 -26.96 19.91 -11.58
C LEU A 23 -25.87 19.10 -12.25
N SER A 24 -24.61 19.53 -12.07
CA SER A 24 -23.44 18.78 -12.51
C SER A 24 -23.69 17.31 -12.16
N PRO A 25 -23.45 16.36 -13.09
CA PRO A 25 -23.70 14.96 -12.80
C PRO A 25 -23.06 14.65 -11.46
N THR A 26 -23.82 14.03 -10.54
CA THR A 26 -23.25 13.54 -9.28
C THR A 26 -21.95 12.86 -9.65
N ALA A 27 -20.83 13.39 -9.16
CA ALA A 27 -19.52 12.85 -9.47
C ALA A 27 -19.49 11.45 -8.87
N VAL A 28 -19.84 10.44 -9.65
CA VAL A 28 -19.76 9.05 -9.23
C VAL A 28 -18.28 8.76 -9.16
N LEU A 29 -17.76 8.70 -7.94
CA LEU A 29 -16.40 8.27 -7.70
C LEU A 29 -16.35 6.77 -8.01
N ILE A 30 -16.03 6.43 -9.26
CA ILE A 30 -15.79 5.05 -9.68
C ILE A 30 -14.40 4.65 -9.16
N LEU A 31 -14.35 4.24 -7.89
CA LEU A 31 -13.20 3.61 -7.25
C LEU A 31 -13.05 2.17 -7.78
N GLY A 32 -12.72 2.05 -9.06
CA GLY A 32 -12.40 0.76 -9.67
C GLY A 32 -11.01 0.26 -9.22
N PRO A 33 -10.73 -1.05 -9.32
CA PRO A 33 -9.42 -1.63 -9.02
C PRO A 33 -8.25 -0.92 -9.72
N LYS A 34 -8.48 -0.40 -10.93
CA LYS A 34 -7.49 0.36 -11.70
C LYS A 34 -7.12 1.68 -11.00
N VAL A 35 -8.11 2.46 -10.56
CA VAL A 35 -7.87 3.75 -9.90
C VAL A 35 -7.17 3.54 -8.56
N ILE A 36 -7.60 2.53 -7.80
CA ILE A 36 -6.97 2.17 -6.51
C ILE A 36 -5.52 1.74 -6.73
N LYS A 37 -5.27 0.88 -7.72
CA LYS A 37 -3.91 0.47 -8.09
C LYS A 37 -3.03 1.67 -8.41
N GLU A 38 -3.49 2.59 -9.26
CA GLU A 38 -2.72 3.77 -9.67
C GLU A 38 -2.43 4.69 -8.48
N LYS A 39 -3.45 5.03 -7.68
CA LYS A 39 -3.30 5.92 -6.52
C LYS A 39 -2.43 5.30 -5.42
N LEU A 40 -2.63 4.02 -5.10
CA LEU A 40 -1.80 3.34 -4.09
C LEU A 40 -0.35 3.18 -4.56
N THR A 41 -0.13 2.92 -5.86
CA THR A 41 1.23 2.87 -6.42
C THR A 41 1.93 4.22 -6.26
N GLN A 42 1.20 5.32 -6.51
CA GLN A 42 1.74 6.66 -6.36
C GLN A 42 2.04 6.97 -4.89
N GLU A 43 1.11 6.68 -3.99
CA GLU A 43 1.30 6.90 -2.56
C GLU A 43 2.50 6.14 -1.98
N LEU A 44 2.73 4.89 -2.40
CA LEU A 44 3.92 4.13 -1.99
C LEU A 44 5.23 4.79 -2.46
N LYS A 45 5.22 5.44 -3.62
CA LYS A 45 6.39 6.19 -4.10
C LYS A 45 6.58 7.48 -3.32
N ASP A 46 5.51 8.24 -3.12
CA ASP A 46 5.54 9.53 -2.45
C ASP A 46 5.98 9.38 -0.98
N HIS A 47 5.63 8.25 -0.35
CA HIS A 47 6.08 7.87 1.00
C HIS A 47 7.45 7.18 1.04
N ASN A 48 8.19 7.13 -0.08
CA ASN A 48 9.51 6.48 -0.18
C ASN A 48 9.52 5.05 0.38
N ALA A 49 8.50 4.25 0.07
CA ALA A 49 8.34 2.91 0.63
C ALA A 49 9.56 1.99 0.34
N THR A 50 10.24 2.18 -0.79
CA THR A 50 11.49 1.45 -1.09
C THR A 50 12.63 1.80 -0.14
N SER A 51 12.74 3.06 0.29
CA SER A 51 13.71 3.50 1.30
C SER A 51 13.41 2.87 2.66
N ILE A 52 12.12 2.78 3.04
CA ILE A 52 11.70 2.09 4.25
C ILE A 52 12.12 0.61 4.21
N LEU A 53 11.91 -0.07 3.07
CA LEU A 53 12.36 -1.45 2.87
C LEU A 53 13.90 -1.58 2.96
N GLN A 54 14.65 -0.60 2.45
CA GLN A 54 16.11 -0.58 2.57
C GLN A 54 16.62 -0.43 4.01
N GLN A 55 15.83 0.23 4.86
CA GLN A 55 16.15 0.49 6.26
C GLN A 55 15.70 -0.64 7.20
N LEU A 56 15.18 -1.75 6.68
CA LEU A 56 14.74 -2.86 7.51
C LEU A 56 15.88 -3.41 8.39
N PRO A 57 15.66 -3.56 9.70
CA PRO A 57 16.69 -3.98 10.64
C PRO A 57 16.83 -5.52 10.64
N LEU A 58 17.21 -6.09 9.51
CA LEU A 58 17.22 -7.54 9.28
C LEU A 58 18.06 -8.32 10.32
N LEU A 59 19.26 -7.82 10.64
CA LEU A 59 20.17 -8.50 11.56
C LEU A 59 19.64 -8.57 12.99
N SER A 60 19.11 -7.46 13.52
CA SER A 60 18.55 -7.44 14.88
C SER A 60 17.26 -8.25 14.94
N ALA A 61 16.41 -8.16 13.92
CA ALA A 61 15.18 -8.97 13.84
C ALA A 61 15.48 -10.48 13.90
N MET A 62 16.51 -10.96 13.18
CA MET A 62 16.91 -12.37 13.22
C MET A 62 17.57 -12.78 14.54
N ARG A 63 18.25 -11.87 15.24
CA ARG A 63 18.88 -12.14 16.55
C ARG A 63 17.84 -12.18 17.68
N GLU A 64 16.85 -11.29 17.64
CA GLU A 64 15.79 -11.20 18.67
C GLU A 64 14.74 -12.31 18.50
N LYS A 65 14.44 -12.69 17.26
CA LYS A 65 13.47 -13.75 16.94
C LYS A 65 14.06 -14.74 15.94
N PRO A 66 15.04 -15.58 16.33
CA PRO A 66 15.53 -16.65 15.48
C PRO A 66 14.38 -17.63 15.20
N ALA A 67 13.87 -17.60 13.97
CA ALA A 67 12.83 -18.46 13.39
C ALA A 67 11.97 -19.28 14.39
N GLY A 68 10.88 -18.68 14.87
CA GLY A 68 9.67 -19.43 15.24
C GLY A 68 9.69 -20.26 16.52
N GLY A 69 10.46 -19.89 17.56
CA GLY A 69 10.40 -20.62 18.85
C GLY A 69 11.03 -22.01 18.84
N ILE A 70 11.65 -22.36 17.71
CA ILE A 70 12.64 -23.40 17.35
C ILE A 70 13.86 -23.60 18.26
N PRO A 71 13.84 -24.22 19.46
CA PRO A 71 14.97 -24.12 20.40
C PRO A 71 16.26 -24.74 19.84
N VAL A 72 16.11 -25.73 18.96
CA VAL A 72 17.20 -26.55 18.41
C VAL A 72 17.93 -25.89 17.23
N LEU A 73 17.25 -25.02 16.47
CA LEU A 73 17.86 -24.27 15.35
C LEU A 73 18.42 -22.91 15.79
N GLY A 74 17.94 -22.38 16.92
CA GLY A 74 18.39 -21.10 17.46
C GLY A 74 19.89 -21.05 17.76
N SER A 75 20.50 -22.14 18.23
CA SER A 75 21.94 -22.17 18.58
C SER A 75 22.86 -22.09 17.35
N LEU A 76 22.54 -22.83 16.28
CA LEU A 76 23.28 -22.83 15.02
C LEU A 76 23.11 -21.50 14.27
N VAL A 77 21.87 -21.04 14.13
CA VAL A 77 21.57 -19.75 13.47
C VAL A 77 22.26 -18.61 14.22
N ASN A 78 22.20 -18.60 15.56
CA ASN A 78 22.91 -17.59 16.36
C ASN A 78 24.43 -17.66 16.18
N THR A 79 25.00 -18.87 16.05
CA THR A 79 26.44 -19.04 15.78
C THR A 79 26.83 -18.43 14.44
N VAL A 80 26.03 -18.61 13.39
CA VAL A 80 26.28 -17.98 12.08
C VAL A 80 26.08 -16.46 12.16
N LEU A 81 24.98 -15.99 12.76
CA LEU A 81 24.67 -14.56 12.91
C LEU A 81 25.70 -13.77 13.73
N LYS A 82 26.43 -14.43 14.64
CA LYS A 82 27.55 -13.83 15.39
C LYS A 82 28.73 -13.44 14.50
N HIS A 83 28.94 -14.18 13.40
CA HIS A 83 30.01 -13.90 12.45
C HIS A 83 29.56 -12.92 11.36
N ILE A 84 28.35 -12.39 11.42
CA ILE A 84 27.86 -11.37 10.48
C ILE A 84 28.13 -9.99 11.08
N ILE A 85 28.95 -9.19 10.38
CA ILE A 85 29.31 -7.82 10.78
C ILE A 85 28.13 -6.88 10.52
N TRP A 86 27.52 -7.00 9.34
CA TRP A 86 26.31 -6.29 8.97
C TRP A 86 25.47 -7.15 8.02
N LEU A 87 24.15 -7.00 8.10
CA LEU A 87 23.16 -7.55 7.17
C LEU A 87 22.13 -6.45 6.93
N LYS A 88 21.96 -6.02 5.68
CA LYS A 88 21.03 -4.96 5.30
C LYS A 88 20.51 -5.17 3.88
N VAL A 89 19.38 -4.56 3.58
CA VAL A 89 18.83 -4.49 2.23
C VAL A 89 19.62 -3.48 1.41
N ILE A 90 20.18 -3.91 0.27
CA ILE A 90 20.95 -3.08 -0.66
C ILE A 90 19.99 -2.46 -1.69
N THR A 91 19.16 -3.30 -2.31
CA THR A 91 18.15 -2.87 -3.28
C THR A 91 16.78 -3.33 -2.84
N ALA A 92 15.78 -2.50 -3.07
CA ALA A 92 14.38 -2.81 -2.82
C ALA A 92 13.52 -2.20 -3.91
N ASN A 93 12.66 -3.01 -4.50
CA ASN A 93 11.74 -2.63 -5.55
C ASN A 93 10.34 -3.10 -5.19
N ILE A 94 9.37 -2.22 -5.42
CA ILE A 94 7.95 -2.56 -5.38
C ILE A 94 7.54 -2.81 -6.82
N LEU A 95 7.19 -4.06 -7.14
CA LEU A 95 6.74 -4.44 -8.47
C LEU A 95 5.29 -3.96 -8.68
N GLN A 96 4.75 -4.24 -9.86
CA GLN A 96 3.41 -3.79 -10.22
C GLN A 96 2.34 -4.39 -9.27
N LEU A 97 1.61 -3.51 -8.56
CA LEU A 97 0.54 -3.91 -7.65
C LEU A 97 -0.58 -4.67 -8.38
N GLN A 98 -1.20 -5.62 -7.67
CA GLN A 98 -2.40 -6.31 -8.13
C GLN A 98 -3.54 -5.98 -7.17
N VAL A 99 -4.64 -5.47 -7.73
CA VAL A 99 -5.87 -5.18 -6.97
C VAL A 99 -6.99 -6.00 -7.59
N LYS A 100 -7.60 -6.87 -6.78
CA LYS A 100 -8.69 -7.74 -7.22
C LYS A 100 -9.81 -7.76 -6.17
N PRO A 101 -11.08 -7.91 -6.58
CA PRO A 101 -12.14 -8.30 -5.65
C PRO A 101 -11.76 -9.61 -4.94
N SER A 102 -12.10 -9.69 -3.66
CA SER A 102 -12.04 -10.93 -2.86
C SER A 102 -13.13 -11.89 -3.31
N ALA A 103 -13.03 -13.17 -2.91
CA ALA A 103 -13.93 -14.24 -3.36
C ALA A 103 -15.42 -13.98 -3.04
N ASN A 104 -15.71 -13.13 -2.05
CA ASN A 104 -17.07 -12.79 -1.64
C ASN A 104 -17.52 -11.41 -2.16
N ASP A 105 -16.74 -10.76 -3.04
CA ASP A 105 -16.97 -9.42 -3.64
C ASP A 105 -17.17 -8.25 -2.64
N GLN A 106 -17.05 -8.51 -1.34
CA GLN A 106 -17.22 -7.51 -0.26
C GLN A 106 -15.91 -6.81 0.12
N GLU A 107 -14.78 -7.29 -0.38
CA GLU A 107 -13.45 -6.77 -0.04
C GLU A 107 -12.60 -6.64 -1.29
N LEU A 108 -11.61 -5.76 -1.25
CA LEU A 108 -10.57 -5.68 -2.25
C LEU A 108 -9.26 -6.23 -1.67
N LEU A 109 -8.72 -7.22 -2.37
CA LEU A 109 -7.40 -7.75 -2.08
C LEU A 109 -6.34 -6.98 -2.86
N VAL A 110 -5.39 -6.41 -2.13
CA VAL A 110 -4.22 -5.74 -2.68
C VAL A 110 -3.00 -6.61 -2.43
N LYS A 111 -2.36 -7.04 -3.50
CA LYS A 111 -1.06 -7.71 -3.47
C LYS A 111 0.02 -6.73 -3.92
N ILE A 112 1.07 -6.65 -3.14
CA ILE A 112 2.22 -5.76 -3.33
C ILE A 112 3.45 -6.67 -3.43
N PRO A 113 3.83 -7.10 -4.65
CA PRO A 113 4.99 -7.93 -4.84
C PRO A 113 6.26 -7.09 -4.64
N LEU A 114 7.18 -7.61 -3.85
CA LEU A 114 8.43 -6.98 -3.47
C LEU A 114 9.60 -7.81 -4.02
N ASP A 115 10.58 -7.11 -4.57
CA ASP A 115 11.85 -7.69 -5.00
C ASP A 115 12.98 -6.96 -4.29
N MET A 116 13.76 -7.68 -3.50
CA MET A 116 14.80 -7.11 -2.64
C MET A 116 16.08 -7.91 -2.74
N VAL A 117 17.22 -7.23 -2.62
CA VAL A 117 18.52 -7.87 -2.44
C VAL A 117 19.06 -7.44 -1.09
N ALA A 118 19.27 -8.40 -0.19
CA ALA A 118 20.01 -8.18 1.04
C ALA A 118 21.46 -8.62 0.86
N GLY A 119 22.38 -7.82 1.38
CA GLY A 119 23.78 -8.20 1.49
C GLY A 119 24.15 -8.46 2.94
N PHE A 120 25.10 -9.35 3.16
CA PHE A 120 25.79 -9.43 4.44
C PHE A 120 27.29 -9.61 4.27
N ASN A 121 28.02 -9.12 5.26
CA ASN A 121 29.47 -9.25 5.34
C ASN A 121 29.87 -10.12 6.53
N THR A 122 30.77 -11.07 6.30
CA THR A 122 31.27 -11.99 7.32
C THR A 122 32.77 -12.21 7.11
N PRO A 123 33.60 -12.35 8.16
CA PRO A 123 35.03 -12.59 7.99
C PRO A 123 35.34 -13.99 7.43
N LEU A 124 34.34 -14.87 7.33
CA LEU A 124 34.49 -16.23 6.79
C LEU A 124 34.69 -16.25 5.26
N VAL A 125 34.25 -15.20 4.56
CA VAL A 125 34.45 -15.03 3.12
C VAL A 125 34.92 -13.61 2.81
N LYS A 126 35.76 -13.44 1.78
CA LYS A 126 36.32 -12.12 1.45
C LYS A 126 35.36 -11.19 0.71
N THR A 127 34.19 -11.69 0.31
CA THR A 127 33.21 -10.97 -0.52
C THR A 127 31.90 -10.78 0.23
N ILE A 128 31.16 -9.74 -0.14
CA ILE A 128 29.76 -9.58 0.30
C ILE A 128 28.96 -10.73 -0.31
N VAL A 129 28.16 -11.38 0.52
CA VAL A 129 27.21 -12.40 0.06
C VAL A 129 25.85 -11.74 -0.09
N GLU A 130 25.19 -12.03 -1.21
CA GLU A 130 23.90 -11.47 -1.56
C GLU A 130 22.79 -12.53 -1.47
N PHE A 131 21.65 -12.11 -0.96
CA PHE A 131 20.41 -12.88 -0.91
C PHE A 131 19.35 -12.15 -1.70
N HIS A 132 18.88 -12.78 -2.77
CA HIS A 132 17.72 -12.32 -3.52
C HIS A 132 16.44 -12.79 -2.82
N MET A 133 15.53 -11.86 -2.57
CA MET A 133 14.32 -12.07 -1.80
C MET A 133 13.13 -11.58 -2.62
N THR A 134 12.33 -12.51 -3.12
CA THR A 134 11.04 -12.21 -3.74
C THR A 134 9.94 -12.55 -2.75
N THR A 135 9.19 -11.56 -2.31
CA THR A 135 8.12 -11.71 -1.32
C THR A 135 6.88 -10.93 -1.72
N GLU A 136 5.72 -11.22 -1.13
CA GLU A 136 4.48 -10.51 -1.40
C GLU A 136 3.92 -9.97 -0.07
N ALA A 137 3.68 -8.67 -0.01
CA ALA A 137 2.85 -8.08 1.05
C ALA A 137 1.39 -8.05 0.59
N GLN A 138 0.48 -8.30 1.51
CA GLN A 138 -0.95 -8.39 1.22
C GLN A 138 -1.73 -7.46 2.17
N ALA A 139 -2.66 -6.70 1.60
CA ALA A 139 -3.60 -5.87 2.34
C ALA A 139 -5.03 -6.17 1.90
N THR A 140 -5.97 -6.09 2.83
CA THR A 140 -7.40 -6.27 2.58
C THR A 140 -8.10 -4.94 2.86
N ILE A 141 -8.78 -4.39 1.85
CA ILE A 141 -9.59 -3.17 1.98
C ILE A 141 -11.05 -3.60 2.10
N ARG A 142 -11.70 -3.18 3.19
CA ARG A 142 -13.13 -3.39 3.46
C ARG A 142 -13.82 -2.03 3.52
N MET A 143 -15.03 -1.94 3.02
CA MET A 143 -15.85 -0.74 3.13
C MET A 143 -16.88 -0.96 4.22
N ASP A 144 -16.67 -0.34 5.38
CA ASP A 144 -17.67 -0.33 6.44
C ASP A 144 -18.70 0.75 6.13
N THR A 145 -19.98 0.39 6.22
CA THR A 145 -21.05 1.37 6.21
C THR A 145 -21.30 1.77 7.66
N SER A 146 -20.98 3.01 8.00
CA SER A 146 -21.43 3.61 9.26
C SER A 146 -22.96 3.63 9.24
N ALA A 147 -23.58 2.87 10.13
CA ALA A 147 -25.03 2.86 10.33
C ALA A 147 -25.53 4.20 10.90
#